data_AF-A0A0M0LRI3-F1
#
_entry.id   AF-A0A0M0LRI3-F1
#
_cell.length_a   1.000
_cell.length_b   1.000
_cell.length_c   1.000
_cell.angle_alpha   90.00
_cell.angle_beta   90.00
_cell.angle_gamma   90.00
#
_symmetry.space_group_name_H-M   'P 1'
#
loop_
_entity.id
_entity.type
_entity.pdbx_description
1 polymer ?
#
loop_
_entity_poly.entity_id
_entity_poly.type
_entity_poly.pdbx_seq_one_letter_code
_entity_poly.pdbx_strand_id
1 'polypeptide(L)'
;MSSVLGLNEEFPGSLCIDDDLSTYCHTQPADCPDSRADNYEASFNTPGPTACVFLGCMNSLDSRYSSIATISDGSCPDAPGCADSAAANYNPAYNVQVAGSCTYGGCMTLGDANYSAQNTFAIPGSCVGSGRRLEEGEHPGCLDPTAYTFYAWATSHDQSMCTYIIAGCTDPNAFNYMPAATPGNAQASSACIARVTGCMSPTALNYDRNANTAGTCTYAQSSPWLSIRIPGNTSWAPASPVSHVQIYNRLDCCWDRLGHFQIWVGKSVGDYNSSTSEQCGFHYGGAGDQSGRPDAHWTVEAPATVGPFSFDCNQIVGWYVTIVLPGASRTLNLAE
;
A
#
# COMPACT_ATOMS: atom_id res chain seq x y z
N MET A 1 30.15 -2.31 37.62
CA MET A 1 30.17 -0.97 37.02
C MET A 1 28.77 -0.69 36.54
N SER A 2 28.16 0.44 36.92
CA SER A 2 26.87 0.85 36.39
C SER A 2 27.12 1.73 35.16
N SER A 3 26.60 1.32 34.01
CA SER A 3 26.61 2.09 32.76
C SER A 3 25.20 2.65 32.53
N VAL A 4 25.08 3.96 32.32
CA VAL A 4 23.82 4.67 32.04
C VAL A 4 23.84 5.11 30.57
N LEU A 5 22.74 4.90 29.83
CA LEU A 5 22.69 5.03 28.37
C LEU A 5 21.43 5.81 27.95
N GLY A 6 21.55 7.12 27.72
CA GLY A 6 20.44 7.95 27.27
C GLY A 6 20.18 7.85 25.76
N LEU A 7 18.93 7.66 25.37
CA LEU A 7 18.48 7.70 23.97
C LEU A 7 17.45 8.81 23.80
N ASN A 8 17.85 9.92 23.18
CA ASN A 8 16.98 11.08 22.96
C ASN A 8 16.42 11.17 21.53
N GLU A 9 16.49 10.11 20.72
CA GLU A 9 16.07 10.14 19.31
C GLU A 9 15.01 9.07 18.98
N GLU A 10 14.10 9.40 18.06
CA GLU A 10 13.04 8.51 17.57
C GLU A 10 13.58 7.57 16.49
N PHE A 11 13.46 6.25 16.71
CA PHE A 11 13.87 5.25 15.73
C PHE A 11 12.68 4.42 15.26
N PRO A 12 12.28 4.51 13.98
CA PRO A 12 11.29 3.62 13.40
C PRO A 12 11.94 2.26 13.10
N GLY A 13 12.39 1.53 14.13
CA GLY A 13 12.85 0.16 13.95
C GLY A 13 13.75 -0.46 15.00
N SER A 14 14.35 -1.60 14.65
CA SER A 14 15.39 -2.23 15.46
C SER A 14 16.70 -1.46 15.37
N LEU A 15 17.34 -1.26 16.52
CA LEU A 15 18.54 -0.45 16.66
C LEU A 15 19.62 -1.25 17.39
N CYS A 16 20.88 -1.11 16.97
CA CYS A 16 22.02 -1.55 17.77
C CYS A 16 22.99 -0.42 18.09
N ILE A 17 23.47 -0.39 19.33
CA ILE A 17 24.41 0.61 19.85
C ILE A 17 25.70 -0.11 20.26
N ASP A 18 26.85 0.34 19.74
CA ASP A 18 28.19 -0.14 20.14
C ASP A 18 28.73 0.59 21.39
N ASP A 19 29.84 0.08 21.94
CA ASP A 19 30.49 0.52 23.18
C ASP A 19 30.92 2.00 23.20
N ASP A 20 31.09 2.62 22.03
CA ASP A 20 31.48 4.02 21.89
C ASP A 20 30.28 4.99 21.84
N LEU A 21 29.04 4.49 21.90
CA LEU A 21 27.79 5.27 21.88
C LEU A 21 27.57 6.19 20.66
N SER A 22 28.53 6.22 19.73
CA SER A 22 28.53 7.06 18.52
C SER A 22 28.37 6.27 17.23
N THR A 23 28.34 4.95 17.30
CA THR A 23 28.41 4.07 16.13
C THR A 23 27.27 3.04 16.18
N TYR A 24 26.39 3.11 15.18
CA TYR A 24 25.33 2.13 14.99
C TYR A 24 25.92 0.81 14.48
N CYS A 25 25.72 -0.31 15.20
CA CYS A 25 26.11 -1.61 14.65
C CYS A 25 25.09 -2.00 13.57
N HIS A 26 25.52 -2.11 12.32
CA HIS A 26 24.66 -2.54 11.22
C HIS A 26 24.12 -3.95 11.48
N THR A 27 22.81 -4.07 11.67
CA THR A 27 22.11 -5.35 11.76
C THR A 27 20.72 -5.27 11.16
N GLN A 28 20.23 -6.46 10.82
CA GLN A 28 19.22 -6.69 9.79
C GLN A 28 17.88 -7.22 10.42
N PRO A 29 16.74 -6.46 10.49
CA PRO A 29 15.40 -6.93 10.91
C PRO A 29 14.64 -7.91 9.92
N ALA A 30 13.32 -8.27 10.07
CA ALA A 30 12.49 -9.18 9.16
C ALA A 30 11.30 -8.52 8.32
N ASP A 31 11.30 -8.59 6.96
CA ASP A 31 10.46 -7.90 5.91
C ASP A 31 10.69 -8.56 4.52
N CYS A 32 10.12 -8.04 3.41
CA CYS A 32 10.23 -8.62 2.07
C CYS A 32 11.71 -8.71 1.61
N PRO A 33 12.21 -9.91 1.22
CA PRO A 33 13.60 -10.08 0.79
C PRO A 33 13.88 -9.63 -0.65
N ASP A 34 12.84 -9.32 -1.43
CA ASP A 34 13.00 -8.84 -2.81
C ASP A 34 13.35 -7.35 -2.80
N SER A 35 14.58 -7.02 -3.22
CA SER A 35 15.08 -5.64 -3.39
C SER A 35 14.24 -4.70 -4.25
N ARG A 36 13.26 -5.24 -4.97
CA ARG A 36 12.37 -4.50 -5.87
C ARG A 36 11.04 -4.13 -5.21
N ALA A 37 10.75 -4.60 -4.00
CA ALA A 37 9.52 -4.30 -3.30
C ALA A 37 9.56 -2.90 -2.67
N ASP A 38 8.42 -2.25 -2.54
CA ASP A 38 8.29 -0.94 -1.87
C ASP A 38 8.34 -1.06 -0.35
N ASN A 39 8.09 -2.26 0.17
CA ASN A 39 8.44 -2.66 1.53
C ASN A 39 9.73 -3.50 1.55
N TYR A 40 10.63 -3.32 0.57
CA TYR A 40 11.96 -3.87 0.71
C TYR A 40 12.74 -3.07 1.73
N GLU A 41 13.41 -3.79 2.60
CA GLU A 41 14.42 -3.21 3.45
C GLU A 41 15.67 -4.10 3.37
N ALA A 42 16.82 -3.49 3.06
CA ALA A 42 18.07 -4.22 2.78
C ALA A 42 18.61 -4.99 3.98
N SER A 43 18.11 -4.62 5.14
CA SER A 43 18.43 -5.15 6.43
C SER A 43 17.64 -6.43 6.72
N PHE A 44 17.27 -7.29 5.76
CA PHE A 44 16.25 -8.31 6.04
C PHE A 44 16.49 -9.66 5.34
N ASN A 45 16.82 -10.73 6.10
CA ASN A 45 17.25 -12.05 5.57
C ASN A 45 16.31 -13.23 5.85
N THR A 46 15.16 -13.01 6.49
CA THR A 46 14.13 -14.03 6.69
C THR A 46 12.77 -13.52 6.23
N PRO A 47 11.99 -14.31 5.45
CA PRO A 47 10.67 -13.90 5.01
C PRO A 47 9.76 -13.64 6.22
N GLY A 48 9.32 -12.40 6.40
CA GLY A 48 8.26 -12.06 7.34
C GLY A 48 6.89 -12.60 6.89
N PRO A 49 5.86 -12.57 7.75
CA PRO A 49 4.50 -12.96 7.36
C PRO A 49 3.84 -11.97 6.38
N THR A 50 4.44 -10.81 6.13
CA THR A 50 3.98 -9.79 5.19
C THR A 50 4.39 -10.13 3.76
N ALA A 51 3.41 -10.17 2.84
CA ALA A 51 3.67 -10.32 1.42
C ALA A 51 4.44 -9.10 0.87
N CYS A 52 5.32 -9.33 -0.12
CA CYS A 52 6.00 -8.25 -0.84
C CYS A 52 4.98 -7.35 -1.56
N VAL A 53 5.10 -6.05 -1.35
CA VAL A 53 4.28 -5.00 -1.97
C VAL A 53 5.07 -4.40 -3.12
N PHE A 54 4.44 -4.34 -4.29
CA PHE A 54 5.01 -3.75 -5.49
C PHE A 54 4.01 -2.73 -6.04
N LEU A 55 4.33 -1.45 -5.88
CA LEU A 55 3.67 -0.30 -6.48
C LEU A 55 4.14 -0.18 -7.92
N GLY A 56 3.20 0.02 -8.83
CA GLY A 56 3.53 0.28 -10.22
C GLY A 56 2.31 0.27 -11.13
N CYS A 57 2.53 0.59 -12.39
CA CYS A 57 1.49 0.49 -13.39
C CYS A 57 1.01 -0.96 -13.58
N MET A 58 -0.27 -1.23 -13.36
CA MET A 58 -0.87 -2.55 -13.56
C MET A 58 -1.44 -2.75 -14.97
N ASN A 59 -1.49 -1.70 -15.79
CA ASN A 59 -2.05 -1.76 -17.13
C ASN A 59 -1.02 -2.28 -18.14
N SER A 60 -1.19 -3.50 -18.65
CA SER A 60 -0.25 -4.16 -19.57
C SER A 60 -0.12 -3.50 -20.95
N LEU A 61 -1.01 -2.58 -21.29
CA LEU A 61 -0.98 -1.82 -22.54
C LEU A 61 -0.23 -0.49 -22.41
N ASP A 62 0.12 -0.04 -21.21
CA ASP A 62 0.92 1.18 -21.00
C ASP A 62 2.42 0.86 -21.11
N SER A 63 3.16 1.77 -21.74
CA SER A 63 4.63 1.73 -21.82
C SER A 63 5.36 1.62 -20.47
N ARG A 64 4.71 2.01 -19.37
CA ARG A 64 5.24 2.02 -18.00
C ARG A 64 4.77 0.81 -17.18
N TYR A 65 4.08 -0.14 -17.81
CA TYR A 65 3.62 -1.37 -17.17
C TYR A 65 4.70 -2.06 -16.36
N SER A 66 4.35 -2.45 -15.13
CA SER A 66 5.18 -3.26 -14.25
C SER A 66 4.53 -4.61 -14.04
N SER A 67 5.13 -5.67 -14.59
CA SER A 67 4.61 -7.04 -14.49
C SER A 67 4.69 -7.65 -13.08
N ILE A 68 5.32 -6.94 -12.14
CA ILE A 68 5.42 -7.34 -10.73
C ILE A 68 4.51 -6.52 -9.83
N ALA A 69 3.88 -5.44 -10.34
CA ALA A 69 3.03 -4.58 -9.53
C ALA A 69 1.84 -5.37 -8.98
N THR A 70 1.67 -5.29 -7.67
CA THR A 70 0.53 -5.85 -6.93
C THR A 70 -0.49 -4.78 -6.54
N ILE A 71 -0.08 -3.50 -6.56
CA ILE A 71 -0.91 -2.33 -6.27
C ILE A 71 -0.62 -1.24 -7.32
N SER A 72 -1.67 -0.65 -7.90
CA SER A 72 -1.52 0.48 -8.83
C SER A 72 -0.98 1.71 -8.09
N ASP A 73 0.10 2.32 -8.59
CA ASP A 73 0.73 3.51 -8.02
C ASP A 73 0.21 4.83 -8.61
N GLY A 74 -0.76 4.75 -9.53
CA GLY A 74 -1.28 5.88 -10.28
C GLY A 74 -0.35 6.41 -11.38
N SER A 75 0.76 5.73 -11.67
CA SER A 75 1.68 6.12 -12.74
C SER A 75 1.04 5.98 -14.13
N CYS A 76 0.18 4.98 -14.34
CA CYS A 76 -0.64 4.83 -15.54
C CYS A 76 -2.13 4.90 -15.18
N PRO A 77 -2.79 6.05 -15.39
CA PRO A 77 -4.23 6.14 -15.21
C PRO A 77 -4.92 5.16 -16.15
N ASP A 78 -5.86 4.39 -15.61
CA ASP A 78 -6.76 3.61 -16.45
C ASP A 78 -7.63 4.58 -17.26
N ALA A 79 -7.72 4.30 -18.55
CA ALA A 79 -8.62 4.94 -19.49
C ALA A 79 -9.73 3.93 -19.82
N PRO A 80 -10.77 3.83 -18.96
CA PRO A 80 -11.86 2.90 -19.16
C PRO A 80 -12.78 3.34 -20.31
N GLY A 81 -13.09 2.42 -21.22
CA GLY A 81 -14.02 2.65 -22.31
C GLY A 81 -14.08 1.46 -23.27
N CYS A 82 -14.43 1.72 -24.53
CA CYS A 82 -14.44 0.69 -25.56
C CYS A 82 -13.08 0.57 -26.24
N ALA A 83 -12.36 -0.52 -25.95
CA ALA A 83 -11.07 -0.87 -26.52
C ALA A 83 -11.17 -1.90 -27.66
N ASP A 84 -12.37 -2.39 -27.99
CA ASP A 84 -12.59 -3.29 -29.12
C ASP A 84 -12.60 -2.53 -30.45
N SER A 85 -11.59 -2.77 -31.30
CA SER A 85 -11.46 -2.16 -32.63
C SER A 85 -12.61 -2.43 -33.61
N ALA A 86 -13.46 -3.43 -33.33
CA ALA A 86 -14.64 -3.74 -34.14
C ALA A 86 -15.89 -2.93 -33.78
N ALA A 87 -15.87 -2.20 -32.66
CA ALA A 87 -17.00 -1.40 -32.20
C ALA A 87 -17.08 -0.06 -32.94
N ALA A 88 -18.30 0.47 -33.09
CA ALA A 88 -18.56 1.77 -33.68
C ALA A 88 -17.95 2.90 -32.85
N ASN A 89 -17.93 2.76 -31.51
CA ASN A 89 -17.38 3.74 -30.57
C ASN A 89 -15.96 3.38 -30.06
N TYR A 90 -15.23 2.55 -30.79
CA TYR A 90 -13.83 2.23 -30.49
C TYR A 90 -12.99 3.50 -30.34
N ASN A 91 -12.15 3.54 -29.30
CA ASN A 91 -11.14 4.57 -29.18
C ASN A 91 -9.79 3.97 -28.73
N PRO A 92 -8.69 4.18 -29.47
CA PRO A 92 -7.37 3.68 -29.08
C PRO A 92 -6.81 4.33 -27.81
N ALA A 93 -7.42 5.42 -27.31
CA ALA A 93 -7.07 6.02 -26.03
C ALA A 93 -7.54 5.18 -24.83
N TYR A 94 -8.50 4.27 -25.01
CA TYR A 94 -8.97 3.39 -23.95
C TYR A 94 -8.12 2.13 -23.85
N ASN A 95 -7.61 1.86 -22.64
CA ASN A 95 -6.74 0.73 -22.33
C ASN A 95 -7.38 -0.27 -21.34
N VAL A 96 -8.60 0.01 -20.88
CA VAL A 96 -9.40 -0.88 -20.04
C VAL A 96 -10.78 -1.04 -20.68
N GLN A 97 -11.06 -2.24 -21.20
CA GLN A 97 -12.35 -2.56 -21.79
C GLN A 97 -13.44 -2.59 -20.71
N VAL A 98 -14.37 -1.64 -20.73
CA VAL A 98 -15.53 -1.64 -19.83
C VAL A 98 -16.61 -2.55 -20.42
N ALA A 99 -17.11 -3.51 -19.63
CA ALA A 99 -18.18 -4.41 -20.06
C ALA A 99 -19.43 -3.62 -20.46
N GLY A 100 -19.94 -3.86 -21.68
CA GLY A 100 -21.10 -3.16 -22.23
C GLY A 100 -20.85 -1.72 -22.70
N SER A 101 -19.60 -1.24 -22.69
CA SER A 101 -19.29 0.10 -23.20
C SER A 101 -19.21 0.18 -24.73
N CYS A 102 -18.95 -0.94 -25.42
CA CYS A 102 -18.84 -0.96 -26.87
C CYS A 102 -20.23 -0.99 -27.53
N THR A 103 -20.38 -0.22 -28.61
CA THR A 103 -21.58 -0.20 -29.45
C THR A 103 -21.30 -0.84 -30.80
N TYR A 104 -22.27 -1.59 -31.30
CA TYR A 104 -22.16 -2.28 -32.59
C TYR A 104 -23.43 -2.01 -33.40
N GLY A 105 -23.26 -1.55 -34.63
CA GLY A 105 -24.36 -1.27 -35.53
C GLY A 105 -24.60 -2.44 -36.47
N GLY A 106 -25.86 -2.84 -36.65
CA GLY A 106 -26.18 -3.89 -37.60
C GLY A 106 -27.63 -4.35 -37.56
N CYS A 107 -27.89 -5.57 -38.03
CA CYS A 107 -29.25 -6.12 -38.01
C CYS A 107 -29.60 -6.62 -36.60
N MET A 108 -30.72 -6.13 -36.07
CA MET A 108 -31.25 -6.53 -34.76
C MET A 108 -32.52 -7.40 -34.87
N THR A 109 -32.95 -7.73 -36.09
CA THR A 109 -34.16 -8.53 -36.32
C THR A 109 -33.88 -10.01 -36.05
N LEU A 110 -34.43 -10.55 -34.97
CA LEU A 110 -34.34 -11.98 -34.67
C LEU A 110 -34.85 -12.84 -35.84
N GLY A 111 -34.06 -13.84 -36.24
CA GLY A 111 -34.38 -14.73 -37.36
C GLY A 111 -33.91 -14.23 -38.73
N ASP A 112 -33.35 -13.03 -38.84
CA ASP A 112 -32.65 -12.57 -40.04
C ASP A 112 -31.28 -13.25 -40.17
N ALA A 113 -30.84 -13.50 -41.41
CA ALA A 113 -29.53 -14.13 -41.65
C ALA A 113 -28.33 -13.25 -41.25
N ASN A 114 -28.51 -11.93 -41.18
CA ASN A 114 -27.49 -10.98 -40.73
C ASN A 114 -27.67 -10.57 -39.26
N TYR A 115 -28.59 -11.18 -38.52
CA TYR A 115 -28.81 -10.89 -37.11
C TYR A 115 -27.54 -11.14 -36.28
N SER A 116 -27.18 -10.19 -35.42
CA SER A 116 -26.18 -10.39 -34.37
C SER A 116 -26.72 -9.88 -33.03
N ALA A 117 -26.60 -10.72 -32.00
CA ALA A 117 -26.97 -10.36 -30.63
C ALA A 117 -26.01 -9.33 -29.99
N GLN A 118 -24.87 -9.05 -30.61
CA GLN A 118 -23.94 -8.01 -30.17
C GLN A 118 -24.38 -6.61 -30.63
N ASN A 119 -25.25 -6.51 -31.63
CA ASN A 119 -25.69 -5.22 -32.16
C ASN A 119 -26.48 -4.45 -31.10
N THR A 120 -26.04 -3.23 -30.82
CA THR A 120 -26.64 -2.31 -29.84
C THR A 120 -27.55 -1.28 -30.51
N PHE A 121 -27.41 -1.07 -31.82
CA PHE A 121 -28.30 -0.22 -32.61
C PHE A 121 -28.53 -0.77 -34.02
N ALA A 122 -29.68 -0.43 -34.60
CA ALA A 122 -30.09 -0.91 -35.91
C ALA A 122 -29.53 -0.02 -37.02
N ILE A 123 -28.91 -0.62 -38.03
CA ILE A 123 -28.52 0.10 -39.26
C ILE A 123 -29.58 -0.18 -40.34
N PRO A 124 -30.25 0.85 -40.90
CA PRO A 124 -31.17 0.68 -42.00
C PRO A 124 -30.50 -0.02 -43.19
N GLY A 125 -31.10 -1.14 -43.62
CA GLY A 125 -30.58 -1.95 -44.73
C GLY A 125 -29.53 -3.00 -44.36
N SER A 126 -29.19 -3.18 -43.08
CA SER A 126 -28.24 -4.23 -42.66
C SER A 126 -28.86 -5.64 -42.58
N CYS A 127 -30.18 -5.75 -42.42
CA CYS A 127 -30.90 -7.02 -42.45
C CYS A 127 -31.13 -7.50 -43.89
N VAL A 128 -31.17 -8.82 -44.11
CA VAL A 128 -31.41 -9.40 -45.44
C VAL A 128 -32.80 -9.04 -45.94
N GLY A 129 -32.92 -8.60 -47.20
CA GLY A 129 -34.19 -8.20 -47.79
C GLY A 129 -34.72 -6.84 -47.31
N SER A 130 -34.02 -6.16 -46.40
CA SER A 130 -34.24 -4.75 -46.10
C SER A 130 -33.61 -3.91 -47.21
N GLY A 131 -34.22 -3.90 -48.39
CA GLY A 131 -33.82 -2.96 -49.45
C GLY A 131 -33.94 -1.53 -48.92
N ARG A 132 -32.93 -0.69 -49.15
CA ARG A 132 -33.11 0.76 -49.01
C ARG A 132 -34.24 1.17 -49.95
N ARG A 133 -35.36 1.65 -49.42
CA ARG A 133 -36.39 2.27 -50.25
C ARG A 133 -35.78 3.57 -50.77
N LEU A 134 -35.27 3.56 -52.00
CA LEU A 134 -34.60 4.70 -52.66
C LEU A 134 -35.55 5.89 -52.94
N GLU A 135 -36.73 5.95 -52.33
CA GLU A 135 -37.82 6.78 -52.83
C GLU A 135 -38.07 8.08 -52.08
N GLU A 136 -37.29 8.44 -51.06
CA GLU A 136 -37.27 9.82 -50.54
C GLU A 136 -36.06 10.05 -49.63
N GLY A 137 -35.12 10.89 -50.07
CA GLY A 137 -34.04 11.48 -49.28
C GLY A 137 -33.17 10.53 -48.45
N GLU A 138 -32.06 10.04 -49.04
CA GLU A 138 -30.98 9.49 -48.20
C GLU A 138 -30.37 10.63 -47.37
N HIS A 139 -30.59 10.55 -46.07
CA HIS A 139 -30.16 11.53 -45.09
C HIS A 139 -29.06 10.86 -44.24
N PRO A 140 -27.78 11.00 -44.62
CA PRO A 140 -26.67 10.40 -43.88
C PRO A 140 -26.51 11.04 -42.51
N GLY A 141 -26.21 10.22 -41.51
CA GLY A 141 -25.92 10.68 -40.17
C GLY A 141 -25.50 9.54 -39.24
N CYS A 142 -25.09 9.90 -38.03
CA CYS A 142 -24.81 8.91 -37.00
C CYS A 142 -26.13 8.36 -36.44
N LEU A 143 -26.26 7.02 -36.46
CA LEU A 143 -27.43 6.31 -35.94
C LEU A 143 -27.15 5.59 -34.61
N ASP A 144 -25.92 5.70 -34.11
CA ASP A 144 -25.58 5.21 -32.80
C ASP A 144 -26.14 6.17 -31.73
N PRO A 145 -27.09 5.73 -30.88
CA PRO A 145 -27.70 6.58 -29.87
C PRO A 145 -26.73 7.01 -28.75
N THR A 146 -25.55 6.41 -28.67
CA THR A 146 -24.50 6.77 -27.70
C THR A 146 -23.54 7.84 -28.23
N ALA A 147 -23.59 8.16 -29.53
CA ALA A 147 -22.79 9.22 -30.13
C ALA A 147 -23.32 10.60 -29.73
N TYR A 148 -22.42 11.55 -29.51
CA TYR A 148 -22.75 12.96 -29.29
C TYR A 148 -23.48 13.59 -30.49
N THR A 149 -23.13 13.14 -31.69
CA THR A 149 -23.70 13.60 -32.96
C THR A 149 -24.79 12.66 -33.48
N PHE A 150 -25.47 11.94 -32.59
CA PHE A 150 -26.62 11.12 -32.96
C PHE A 150 -27.72 11.95 -33.64
N TYR A 151 -28.19 11.49 -34.81
CA TYR A 151 -29.27 12.10 -35.55
C TYR A 151 -30.44 11.13 -35.70
N ALA A 152 -31.47 11.28 -34.87
CA ALA A 152 -32.66 10.44 -34.90
C ALA A 152 -33.43 10.49 -36.23
N TRP A 153 -33.21 11.52 -37.05
CA TRP A 153 -33.83 11.68 -38.37
C TRP A 153 -33.01 11.08 -39.52
N ALA A 154 -31.77 10.62 -39.25
CA ALA A 154 -30.95 10.02 -40.30
C ALA A 154 -31.59 8.72 -40.82
N THR A 155 -31.50 8.51 -42.13
CA THR A 155 -32.06 7.33 -42.80
C THR A 155 -30.96 6.37 -43.29
N SER A 156 -29.69 6.80 -43.21
CA SER A 156 -28.51 6.02 -43.57
C SER A 156 -27.41 6.26 -42.54
N HIS A 157 -26.74 5.18 -42.11
CA HIS A 157 -25.67 5.28 -41.13
C HIS A 157 -24.36 5.70 -41.80
N ASP A 158 -23.80 6.83 -41.39
CA ASP A 158 -22.46 7.25 -41.73
C ASP A 158 -21.58 7.30 -40.47
N GLN A 159 -20.68 6.32 -40.35
CA GLN A 159 -19.76 6.19 -39.22
C GLN A 159 -18.82 7.41 -39.10
N SER A 160 -18.48 8.08 -40.21
CA SER A 160 -17.60 9.25 -40.19
C SER A 160 -18.28 10.48 -39.55
N MET A 161 -19.61 10.47 -39.45
CA MET A 161 -20.40 11.51 -38.79
C MET A 161 -20.63 11.23 -37.30
N CYS A 162 -20.19 10.07 -36.79
CA CYS A 162 -20.28 9.74 -35.37
C CYS A 162 -19.10 10.34 -34.59
N THR A 163 -19.41 11.20 -33.63
CA THR A 163 -18.46 11.70 -32.63
C THR A 163 -18.85 11.15 -31.28
N TYR A 164 -17.91 10.52 -30.59
CA TYR A 164 -18.12 9.94 -29.26
C TYR A 164 -17.46 10.80 -28.21
N ILE A 165 -18.12 10.92 -27.06
CA ILE A 165 -17.56 11.61 -25.91
C ILE A 165 -16.44 10.75 -25.33
N ILE A 166 -15.27 11.36 -25.13
CA ILE A 166 -14.16 10.72 -24.45
C ILE A 166 -14.17 11.17 -22.99
N ALA A 167 -14.40 10.22 -22.08
CA ALA A 167 -14.36 10.47 -20.65
C ALA A 167 -12.91 10.67 -20.18
N GLY A 168 -12.70 11.56 -19.21
CA GLY A 168 -11.38 11.92 -18.69
C GLY A 168 -11.27 13.42 -18.41
N CYS A 169 -10.10 13.86 -17.96
CA CYS A 169 -9.82 15.26 -17.69
C CYS A 169 -8.69 15.77 -18.58
N THR A 170 -8.81 16.98 -19.13
CA THR A 170 -7.74 17.59 -19.95
C THR A 170 -6.69 18.34 -19.12
N ASP A 171 -6.85 18.41 -17.79
CA ASP A 171 -5.85 18.95 -16.87
C ASP A 171 -4.73 17.92 -16.62
N PRO A 172 -3.47 18.21 -16.99
CA PRO A 172 -2.33 17.30 -16.77
C PRO A 172 -2.08 16.97 -15.29
N ASN A 173 -2.60 17.76 -14.36
CA ASN A 173 -2.45 17.53 -12.92
C ASN A 173 -3.55 16.63 -12.34
N ALA A 174 -4.58 16.30 -13.11
CA ALA A 174 -5.61 15.37 -12.66
C ALA A 174 -5.10 13.92 -12.65
N PHE A 175 -5.69 13.11 -11.77
CA PHE A 175 -5.46 11.67 -11.71
C PHE A 175 -5.99 10.98 -12.97
N ASN A 176 -7.16 11.37 -13.45
CA ASN A 176 -7.78 10.89 -14.68
C ASN A 176 -7.40 11.74 -15.92
N TYR A 177 -6.16 12.23 -15.98
CA TYR A 177 -5.69 13.02 -17.12
C TYR A 177 -5.75 12.18 -18.41
N MET A 178 -6.48 12.69 -19.39
CA MET A 178 -6.57 12.16 -20.75
C MET A 178 -6.55 13.33 -21.74
N PRO A 179 -5.49 13.47 -22.56
CA PRO A 179 -5.39 14.57 -23.50
C PRO A 179 -6.47 14.55 -24.58
N ALA A 180 -7.04 13.37 -24.86
CA ALA A 180 -8.13 13.18 -25.81
C ALA A 180 -9.53 13.41 -25.20
N ALA A 181 -9.65 13.70 -23.90
CA ALA A 181 -10.94 13.91 -23.26
C ALA A 181 -11.71 15.08 -23.89
N THR A 182 -13.02 14.92 -24.04
CA THR A 182 -13.88 15.98 -24.59
C THR A 182 -14.19 17.03 -23.50
N PRO A 183 -13.75 18.30 -23.62
CA PRO A 183 -13.89 19.28 -22.54
C PRO A 183 -15.36 19.62 -22.20
N GLY A 184 -15.71 19.61 -20.90
CA GLY A 184 -16.83 20.40 -20.36
C GLY A 184 -18.25 19.98 -20.70
N ASN A 185 -18.56 18.70 -20.90
CA ASN A 185 -19.95 18.25 -21.08
C ASN A 185 -20.48 17.48 -19.85
N ALA A 186 -21.77 17.60 -19.57
CA ALA A 186 -22.43 17.02 -18.39
C ALA A 186 -22.63 15.48 -18.47
N GLN A 187 -22.37 14.88 -19.63
CA GLN A 187 -22.44 13.45 -19.91
C GLN A 187 -21.05 12.76 -19.84
N ALA A 188 -19.96 13.52 -19.88
CA ALA A 188 -18.59 13.14 -19.58
C ALA A 188 -18.45 13.19 -18.07
N SER A 189 -18.92 12.14 -17.42
CA SER A 189 -19.14 12.04 -15.98
C SER A 189 -17.88 12.10 -15.10
N SER A 190 -16.73 12.59 -15.57
CA SER A 190 -15.56 12.75 -14.70
C SER A 190 -15.16 14.20 -14.60
N ALA A 191 -15.60 14.85 -13.52
CA ALA A 191 -14.86 15.97 -12.97
C ALA A 191 -13.37 15.57 -12.87
N CYS A 192 -12.47 16.53 -13.03
CA CYS A 192 -11.05 16.29 -12.82
C CYS A 192 -10.84 15.76 -11.40
N ILE A 193 -10.32 14.54 -11.31
CA ILE A 193 -10.03 13.90 -10.03
C ILE A 193 -8.68 14.45 -9.59
N ALA A 194 -8.63 15.11 -8.43
CA ALA A 194 -7.37 15.58 -7.88
C ALA A 194 -6.45 14.38 -7.56
N ARG A 195 -5.15 14.54 -7.81
CA ARG A 195 -4.16 13.61 -7.27
C ARG A 195 -4.11 13.76 -5.75
N VAL A 196 -4.26 12.65 -5.06
CA VAL A 196 -4.07 12.53 -3.62
C VAL A 196 -2.85 11.65 -3.43
N THR A 197 -1.73 12.29 -3.10
CA THR A 197 -0.47 11.60 -2.83
C THR A 197 -0.46 11.08 -1.40
N GLY A 198 -0.21 9.78 -1.24
CA GLY A 198 -0.15 9.14 0.07
C GLY A 198 0.26 7.68 -0.05
N CYS A 199 0.46 7.01 1.07
CA CYS A 199 0.82 5.60 1.03
C CYS A 199 -0.40 4.75 0.61
N MET A 200 -0.29 4.04 -0.51
CA MET A 200 -1.37 3.19 -1.05
C MET A 200 -1.32 1.76 -0.53
N SER A 201 -0.30 1.41 0.26
CA SER A 201 -0.12 0.07 0.80
C SER A 201 -0.95 -0.14 2.07
N PRO A 202 -1.93 -1.07 2.09
CA PRO A 202 -2.79 -1.30 3.24
C PRO A 202 -2.05 -1.89 4.46
N THR A 203 -0.81 -2.33 4.28
CA THR A 203 0.05 -2.85 5.36
C THR A 203 0.95 -1.78 5.99
N ALA A 204 0.94 -0.54 5.46
CA ALA A 204 1.73 0.55 6.01
C ALA A 204 1.05 1.22 7.21
N LEU A 205 1.86 1.71 8.14
CA LEU A 205 1.43 2.51 9.30
C LEU A 205 0.76 3.83 8.89
N ASN A 206 1.21 4.41 7.78
CA ASN A 206 0.70 5.67 7.24
C ASN A 206 -0.19 5.45 6.01
N TYR A 207 -0.82 4.28 5.89
CA TYR A 207 -1.76 3.97 4.81
C TYR A 207 -2.84 5.05 4.69
N ASP A 208 -2.96 5.63 3.50
CA ASP A 208 -4.02 6.59 3.16
C ASP A 208 -4.99 5.93 2.17
N ARG A 209 -6.18 5.60 2.67
CA ARG A 209 -7.25 5.01 1.87
C ARG A 209 -7.79 5.90 0.74
N ASN A 210 -7.48 7.20 0.78
CA ASN A 210 -7.89 8.16 -0.24
C ASN A 210 -6.78 8.43 -1.26
N ALA A 211 -5.56 7.91 -1.03
CA ALA A 211 -4.46 8.09 -1.96
C ALA A 211 -4.75 7.37 -3.28
N ASN A 212 -4.55 8.10 -4.38
CA ASN A 212 -4.63 7.58 -5.74
C ASN A 212 -3.30 7.73 -6.48
N THR A 213 -2.32 8.40 -5.88
CA THR A 213 -0.98 8.58 -6.40
C THR A 213 0.00 8.13 -5.34
N ALA A 214 0.96 7.28 -5.69
CA ALA A 214 1.92 6.76 -4.73
C ALA A 214 2.71 7.89 -4.04
N GLY A 215 2.70 7.85 -2.72
CA GLY A 215 3.55 8.63 -1.83
C GLY A 215 4.40 7.72 -0.94
N THR A 216 5.16 8.32 -0.02
CA THR A 216 6.05 7.58 0.89
C THR A 216 5.24 6.69 1.84
N CYS A 217 5.61 5.41 1.93
CA CYS A 217 5.05 4.45 2.89
C CYS A 217 6.01 4.22 4.06
N THR A 218 5.47 4.13 5.27
CA THR A 218 6.17 3.72 6.49
C THR A 218 5.57 2.42 6.98
N TYR A 219 6.36 1.37 7.11
CA TYR A 219 5.89 0.06 7.55
C TYR A 219 6.22 -0.18 9.02
N ALA A 220 5.32 -0.86 9.74
CA ALA A 220 5.62 -1.26 11.11
C ALA A 220 6.50 -2.49 11.12
N GLN A 221 7.47 -2.50 12.02
CA GLN A 221 8.29 -3.68 12.22
C GLN A 221 7.53 -4.70 13.10
N SER A 222 7.62 -5.98 12.74
CA SER A 222 7.23 -7.06 13.65
C SER A 222 8.34 -7.25 14.68
N SER A 223 8.00 -7.16 15.96
CA SER A 223 8.95 -7.37 17.06
C SER A 223 10.21 -6.47 16.98
N PRO A 224 10.08 -5.13 16.93
CA PRO A 224 11.23 -4.24 16.94
C PRO A 224 12.02 -4.43 18.23
N TRP A 225 13.34 -4.32 18.13
CA TRP A 225 14.24 -4.53 19.26
C TRP A 225 15.36 -3.49 19.33
N LEU A 226 15.77 -3.12 20.55
CA LEU A 226 16.99 -2.37 20.81
C LEU A 226 18.02 -3.31 21.40
N SER A 227 19.17 -3.44 20.75
CA SER A 227 20.30 -4.23 21.24
C SER A 227 21.44 -3.31 21.62
N ILE A 228 21.95 -3.47 22.83
CA ILE A 228 23.01 -2.63 23.36
C ILE A 228 24.20 -3.52 23.64
N ARG A 229 25.37 -3.18 23.09
CA ARG A 229 26.62 -3.84 23.45
C ARG A 229 27.04 -3.47 24.87
N ILE A 230 27.43 -4.46 25.65
CA ILE A 230 27.86 -4.23 27.03
C ILE A 230 29.30 -3.67 27.02
N PRO A 231 29.54 -2.49 27.61
CA PRO A 231 30.85 -1.82 27.58
C PRO A 231 32.00 -2.71 28.03
N GLY A 232 33.07 -2.75 27.22
CA GLY A 232 34.28 -3.50 27.52
C GLY A 232 34.31 -4.91 26.91
N ASN A 233 33.20 -5.38 26.34
CA ASN A 233 33.15 -6.64 25.60
C ASN A 233 33.65 -6.43 24.16
N THR A 234 34.96 -6.50 23.94
CA THR A 234 35.54 -6.50 22.58
C THR A 234 35.61 -7.90 21.98
N SER A 235 35.83 -8.06 20.66
CA SER A 235 36.05 -9.38 20.02
C SER A 235 37.16 -10.24 20.68
N TRP A 236 37.97 -9.62 21.56
CA TRP A 236 39.12 -10.19 22.24
C TRP A 236 38.91 -10.30 23.76
N ALA A 237 37.79 -9.78 24.29
CA ALA A 237 37.44 -9.82 25.70
C ALA A 237 36.24 -10.75 25.93
N PRO A 238 36.14 -11.42 27.10
CA PRO A 238 35.03 -12.31 27.40
C PRO A 238 33.72 -11.54 27.62
N ALA A 239 32.60 -12.25 27.41
CA ALA A 239 31.27 -11.78 27.76
C ALA A 239 31.17 -11.34 29.24
N SER A 240 30.38 -10.31 29.51
CA SER A 240 30.21 -9.75 30.85
C SER A 240 28.94 -10.29 31.53
N PRO A 241 28.96 -10.55 32.85
CA PRO A 241 27.76 -10.91 33.60
C PRO A 241 26.88 -9.67 33.82
N VAL A 242 25.60 -9.79 33.48
CA VAL A 242 24.58 -8.76 33.70
C VAL A 242 23.86 -9.06 35.00
N SER A 243 23.98 -8.16 35.98
CA SER A 243 23.32 -8.31 37.28
C SER A 243 21.91 -7.76 37.29
N HIS A 244 21.72 -6.58 36.69
CA HIS A 244 20.50 -5.79 36.81
C HIS A 244 20.34 -4.91 35.56
N VAL A 245 19.10 -4.72 35.11
CA VAL A 245 18.74 -3.84 33.99
C VAL A 245 17.62 -2.90 34.45
N GLN A 246 17.78 -1.61 34.18
CA GLN A 246 16.75 -0.59 34.40
C GLN A 246 16.37 0.03 33.07
N ILE A 247 15.07 0.22 32.83
CA ILE A 247 14.53 0.80 31.60
C ILE A 247 13.69 2.03 31.95
N TYR A 248 14.00 3.17 31.35
CA TYR A 248 13.25 4.42 31.48
C TYR A 248 12.42 4.65 30.22
N ASN A 249 11.11 4.73 30.42
CA ASN A 249 10.19 5.00 29.33
C ASN A 249 10.22 6.48 28.95
N ARG A 250 9.73 6.76 27.75
CA ARG A 250 9.50 8.12 27.27
C ARG A 250 8.42 8.83 28.09
N LEU A 251 8.64 10.11 28.42
CA LEU A 251 7.78 10.88 29.34
C LEU A 251 7.00 12.02 28.67
N ASP A 252 7.41 12.48 27.48
CA ASP A 252 6.83 13.61 26.75
C ASP A 252 5.59 13.22 25.93
N CYS A 253 5.56 12.02 25.32
CA CYS A 253 4.36 11.45 24.69
C CYS A 253 4.51 9.94 24.42
N CYS A 254 3.40 9.28 24.10
CA CYS A 254 3.38 7.89 23.59
C CYS A 254 4.01 6.83 24.51
N TRP A 255 4.01 7.08 25.82
CA TRP A 255 4.57 6.20 26.85
C TRP A 255 3.91 4.81 26.88
N ASP A 256 2.66 4.72 26.43
CA ASP A 256 1.91 3.46 26.30
C ASP A 256 2.51 2.49 25.27
N ARG A 257 3.35 2.97 24.35
CA ARG A 257 3.96 2.14 23.28
C ARG A 257 4.96 1.10 23.79
N LEU A 258 5.64 1.38 24.89
CA LEU A 258 6.60 0.44 25.50
C LEU A 258 5.87 -0.84 25.97
N GLY A 259 4.60 -0.74 26.38
CA GLY A 259 3.63 -1.84 26.47
C GLY A 259 4.18 -3.18 26.96
N HIS A 260 3.89 -4.26 26.21
CA HIS A 260 4.53 -5.56 26.41
C HIS A 260 5.91 -5.59 25.78
N PHE A 261 6.96 -5.77 26.59
CA PHE A 261 8.34 -5.92 26.14
C PHE A 261 9.06 -7.04 26.89
N GLN A 262 10.13 -7.55 26.30
CA GLN A 262 11.00 -8.58 26.88
C GLN A 262 12.46 -8.12 26.85
N ILE A 263 13.24 -8.59 27.82
CA ILE A 263 14.67 -8.28 27.96
C ILE A 263 15.43 -9.58 27.87
N TRP A 264 16.41 -9.62 26.97
CA TRP A 264 17.26 -10.76 26.69
C TRP A 264 18.73 -10.36 26.82
N VAL A 265 19.55 -11.30 27.27
CA VAL A 265 21.00 -11.15 27.29
C VAL A 265 21.57 -12.22 26.36
N GLY A 266 22.33 -11.82 25.35
CA GLY A 266 22.72 -12.70 24.26
C GLY A 266 24.16 -12.51 23.81
N LYS A 267 24.62 -13.42 22.94
CA LYS A 267 25.99 -13.38 22.38
C LYS A 267 26.11 -12.51 21.13
N SER A 268 24.99 -12.27 20.45
CA SER A 268 24.93 -11.53 19.19
C SER A 268 23.98 -10.33 19.29
N VAL A 269 24.17 -9.36 18.41
CA VAL A 269 23.26 -8.20 18.28
C VAL A 269 21.84 -8.67 17.97
N GLY A 270 20.86 -8.14 18.69
CA GLY A 270 19.44 -8.43 18.44
C GLY A 270 19.06 -9.88 18.76
N ASP A 271 19.91 -10.60 19.49
CA ASP A 271 19.68 -12.00 19.85
C ASP A 271 18.60 -12.11 20.94
N TYR A 272 17.47 -12.72 20.59
CA TYR A 272 16.37 -13.03 21.50
C TYR A 272 15.73 -14.37 21.13
N ASN A 273 15.28 -15.13 22.13
CA ASN A 273 14.61 -16.43 21.94
C ASN A 273 15.41 -17.44 21.09
N SER A 274 16.73 -17.44 21.22
CA SER A 274 17.64 -18.38 20.56
C SER A 274 18.41 -19.23 21.59
N SER A 275 19.18 -20.21 21.11
CA SER A 275 20.09 -21.01 21.95
C SER A 275 21.30 -20.25 22.49
N THR A 276 21.52 -19.01 22.03
CA THR A 276 22.63 -18.14 22.46
C THR A 276 22.19 -16.93 23.28
N SER A 277 20.89 -16.87 23.62
CA SER A 277 20.29 -15.82 24.45
C SER A 277 19.56 -16.41 25.66
N GLU A 278 19.50 -15.66 26.74
CA GLU A 278 18.71 -15.99 27.93
C GLU A 278 17.84 -14.79 28.34
N GLN A 279 16.59 -15.05 28.72
CA GLN A 279 15.64 -14.01 29.07
C GLN A 279 15.92 -13.48 30.48
N CYS A 280 16.29 -12.20 30.59
CA CYS A 280 16.43 -11.54 31.88
C CYS A 280 15.06 -11.18 32.49
N GLY A 281 14.10 -10.74 31.68
CA GLY A 281 12.78 -10.31 32.19
C GLY A 281 11.76 -9.98 31.11
N PHE A 282 10.56 -9.62 31.52
CA PHE A 282 9.49 -9.11 30.65
C PHE A 282 8.50 -8.24 31.43
N HIS A 283 7.77 -7.41 30.72
CA HIS A 283 6.69 -6.59 31.25
C HIS A 283 5.45 -6.76 30.37
N TYR A 284 4.26 -6.90 30.94
CA TYR A 284 3.00 -6.86 30.20
C TYR A 284 2.33 -5.49 30.44
N GLY A 285 2.20 -4.67 29.39
CA GLY A 285 1.61 -3.34 29.51
C GLY A 285 0.14 -3.37 29.94
N GLY A 286 -0.13 -2.97 31.18
CA GLY A 286 -1.47 -2.77 31.73
C GLY A 286 -1.41 -2.37 33.20
N ALA A 287 -2.18 -1.36 33.60
CA ALA A 287 -2.31 -0.97 34.99
C ALA A 287 -2.99 -2.10 35.78
N GLY A 288 -2.23 -2.75 36.65
CA GLY A 288 -2.74 -3.67 37.67
C GLY A 288 -2.85 -5.12 37.24
N ASP A 289 -1.72 -5.81 37.09
CA ASP A 289 -1.68 -7.25 37.37
C ASP A 289 -0.37 -7.59 38.09
N GLN A 290 -0.43 -7.68 39.41
CA GLN A 290 0.35 -8.70 40.10
C GLN A 290 -0.53 -9.94 40.20
N SER A 291 -0.15 -10.98 39.46
CA SER A 291 -0.71 -12.33 39.43
C SER A 291 -2.06 -12.56 38.72
N GLY A 292 -1.99 -12.75 37.39
CA GLY A 292 -2.87 -13.53 36.55
C GLY A 292 -4.32 -13.70 36.99
N ARG A 293 -5.23 -12.87 36.45
CA ARG A 293 -6.54 -13.27 35.86
C ARG A 293 -7.32 -12.04 35.35
N PRO A 294 -8.28 -12.24 34.42
CA PRO A 294 -8.85 -11.17 33.61
C PRO A 294 -10.09 -10.54 34.29
N ASP A 295 -10.51 -9.40 33.73
CA ASP A 295 -11.81 -8.73 33.91
C ASP A 295 -11.84 -7.62 34.97
N ALA A 296 -11.52 -6.38 34.58
CA ALA A 296 -12.33 -5.20 34.94
C ALA A 296 -11.91 -3.96 34.14
N HIS A 297 -12.94 -3.26 33.69
CA HIS A 297 -12.97 -2.00 32.96
C HIS A 297 -12.31 -0.85 33.77
N TRP A 298 -11.34 -0.13 33.22
CA TRP A 298 -10.69 1.03 33.88
C TRP A 298 -10.75 2.29 33.01
N THR A 299 -11.27 3.37 33.61
CA THR A 299 -11.36 4.72 33.03
C THR A 299 -10.11 5.55 33.30
N VAL A 300 -9.92 6.53 32.42
CA VAL A 300 -8.75 7.38 32.18
C VAL A 300 -8.45 8.36 33.32
N GLU A 301 -7.27 8.22 33.94
CA GLU A 301 -6.44 9.29 34.54
C GLU A 301 -5.02 8.70 34.77
N ALA A 302 -3.96 9.45 34.42
CA ALA A 302 -2.59 8.94 34.27
C ALA A 302 -1.97 8.41 35.59
N PRO A 303 -1.59 7.12 35.71
CA PRO A 303 -0.93 6.57 36.90
C PRO A 303 0.60 6.71 36.86
N ALA A 304 1.25 6.49 38.01
CA ALA A 304 2.71 6.47 38.24
C ALA A 304 3.49 5.37 37.49
N THR A 305 3.06 4.97 36.29
CA THR A 305 3.49 3.80 35.53
C THR A 305 4.20 4.18 34.24
N VAL A 306 5.29 4.94 34.33
CA VAL A 306 6.18 5.25 33.19
C VAL A 306 7.66 4.88 33.47
N GLY A 307 7.92 4.07 34.51
CA GLY A 307 9.26 3.59 34.86
C GLY A 307 9.95 4.40 35.98
N PRO A 308 11.21 4.08 36.32
CA PRO A 308 12.02 3.02 35.73
C PRO A 308 11.49 1.61 36.04
N PHE A 309 11.57 0.72 35.06
CA PHE A 309 11.31 -0.71 35.23
C PHE A 309 12.63 -1.42 35.57
N SER A 310 12.68 -2.08 36.71
CA SER A 310 13.88 -2.75 37.24
C SER A 310 13.77 -4.27 37.13
N PHE A 311 14.82 -4.91 36.62
CA PHE A 311 14.87 -6.37 36.42
C PHE A 311 16.20 -6.94 36.91
N ASP A 312 16.13 -8.00 37.72
CA ASP A 312 17.30 -8.73 38.19
C ASP A 312 17.66 -9.86 37.21
N CYS A 313 18.80 -9.71 36.53
CA CYS A 313 19.25 -10.64 35.51
C CYS A 313 20.15 -11.77 36.07
N ASN A 314 20.30 -11.90 37.39
CA ASN A 314 20.99 -13.02 38.04
C ASN A 314 22.35 -13.44 37.47
N GLN A 315 23.16 -12.47 37.02
CA GLN A 315 24.49 -12.70 36.42
C GLN A 315 24.47 -13.44 35.07
N ILE A 316 23.39 -13.35 34.28
CA ILE A 316 23.38 -13.88 32.91
C ILE A 316 24.55 -13.28 32.12
N VAL A 317 25.34 -14.13 31.48
CA VAL A 317 26.56 -13.74 30.78
C VAL A 317 26.28 -13.52 29.30
N GLY A 318 26.58 -12.32 28.80
CA GLY A 318 26.36 -11.98 27.40
C GLY A 318 27.25 -10.86 26.89
N TRP A 319 27.12 -10.61 25.59
CA TRP A 319 27.77 -9.52 24.88
C TRP A 319 26.83 -8.35 24.67
N TYR A 320 25.53 -8.64 24.55
CA TYR A 320 24.49 -7.66 24.26
C TYR A 320 23.30 -7.84 25.21
N VAL A 321 22.63 -6.73 25.50
CA VAL A 321 21.30 -6.68 26.10
C VAL A 321 20.30 -6.26 25.02
N THR A 322 19.32 -7.11 24.74
CA THR A 322 18.29 -6.89 23.72
C THR A 322 16.93 -6.67 24.38
N ILE A 323 16.32 -5.52 24.16
CA ILE A 323 14.93 -5.22 24.50
C ILE A 323 14.09 -5.43 23.26
N VAL A 324 13.10 -6.31 23.29
CA VAL A 324 12.20 -6.59 22.15
C VAL A 324 10.75 -6.30 22.51
N LEU A 325 10.00 -5.69 21.61
CA LEU A 325 8.55 -5.49 21.73
C LEU A 325 7.82 -6.54 20.90
N PRO A 326 7.57 -7.75 21.42
CA PRO A 326 6.97 -8.83 20.63
C PRO A 326 5.59 -8.43 20.10
N GLY A 327 5.33 -8.82 18.85
CA GLY A 327 4.04 -8.62 18.17
C GLY A 327 4.14 -7.75 16.92
N ALA A 328 3.07 -7.77 16.12
CA ALA A 328 2.96 -6.94 14.93
C ALA A 328 2.61 -5.49 15.30
N SER A 329 2.97 -4.55 14.43
CA SER A 329 2.60 -3.13 14.57
C SER A 329 3.13 -2.45 15.84
N ARG A 330 4.39 -2.75 16.22
CA ARG A 330 5.03 -2.15 17.40
C ARG A 330 6.01 -1.06 16.99
N THR A 331 6.19 -0.06 17.83
CA THR A 331 7.20 1.00 17.68
C THR A 331 7.95 1.12 19.00
N LEU A 332 9.27 0.98 18.96
CA LEU A 332 10.12 1.05 20.14
C LEU A 332 10.58 2.50 20.36
N ASN A 333 10.18 3.08 21.49
CA ASN A 333 10.59 4.40 21.95
C ASN A 333 11.11 4.29 23.39
N LEU A 334 12.33 4.73 23.65
CA LEU A 334 12.94 4.74 24.99
C LEU A 334 13.59 6.11 25.22
N ALA A 335 13.64 6.56 26.47
CA ALA A 335 14.29 7.81 26.86
C ALA A 335 15.69 7.57 27.47
N GLU A 336 15.84 6.51 28.27
CA GLU A 336 17.09 6.14 28.96
C GLU A 336 17.05 4.70 29.52
#